data_AF-A0A2N8S4W2-F1
#
_entry.id   AF-A0A2N8S4W2-F1
#
_cell.length_a   1.000
_cell.length_b   1.000
_cell.length_c   1.000
_cell.angle_alpha   90.00
_cell.angle_beta   90.00
_cell.angle_gamma   90.00
#
_symmetry.space_group_name_H-M   'P 1'
#
loop_
_entity.id
_entity.type
_entity.pdbx_description
1 polymer ?
#
loop_
_entity_poly.entity_id
_entity_poly.type
_entity_poly.pdbx_seq_one_letter_code
_entity_poly.pdbx_strand_id
1 'polypeptide(L)'
;MSRVQLVEIDLRAITSAEELHSLLMDSLNFPGWYGANWDAFWDAITGLVEMPYTVRFLGWAQFSHRLPREAVLLKECLTEMQGEYPQFASEVVYA
;
A
#
# COMPACT_ATOMS: atom_id res chain seq x y z
N MET A 1 -0.57 21.20 4.09
CA MET A 1 -0.01 20.27 5.08
C MET A 1 1.30 19.75 4.52
N SER A 2 2.26 19.35 5.37
CA SER A 2 3.53 18.77 4.92
C SER A 2 3.33 17.26 4.69
N ARG A 3 3.73 16.77 3.52
CA ARG A 3 3.70 15.35 3.17
C ARG A 3 4.40 14.50 4.25
N VAL A 4 3.71 13.44 4.68
CA VAL A 4 4.21 12.50 5.71
C VAL A 4 5.51 11.86 5.24
N GLN A 5 6.51 11.78 6.11
CA GLN A 5 7.84 11.28 5.75
C GLN A 5 7.87 9.75 5.62
N LEU A 6 7.37 9.03 6.62
CA LEU A 6 7.42 7.57 6.68
C LEU A 6 6.11 7.02 7.24
N VAL A 7 5.60 5.99 6.58
CA VAL A 7 4.55 5.12 7.11
C VAL A 7 5.09 3.69 7.13
N GLU A 8 5.04 3.05 8.30
CA GLU A 8 5.39 1.64 8.45
C GLU A 8 4.11 0.80 8.54
N ILE A 9 4.03 -0.25 7.73
CA ILE A 9 2.87 -1.12 7.61
C ILE A 9 3.30 -2.55 7.97
N ASP A 10 2.80 -3.08 9.07
CA ASP A 10 3.16 -4.41 9.57
C ASP A 10 2.30 -5.51 8.97
N LEU A 11 2.88 -6.32 8.09
CA LEU A 11 2.19 -7.40 7.39
C LEU A 11 2.31 -8.76 8.10
N ARG A 12 3.01 -8.84 9.23
CA ARG A 12 3.32 -10.13 9.88
C ARG A 12 2.07 -10.91 10.27
N ALA A 13 1.04 -10.20 10.75
CA ALA A 13 -0.22 -10.77 11.21
C ALA A 13 -1.27 -10.94 10.08
N ILE A 14 -1.00 -10.47 8.86
CA ILE A 14 -2.00 -10.45 7.79
C ILE A 14 -2.17 -11.82 7.16
N THR A 15 -3.40 -12.32 7.13
CA THR A 15 -3.75 -13.66 6.66
C THR A 15 -4.81 -13.71 5.58
N SER A 16 -5.46 -12.57 5.27
CA SER A 16 -6.43 -12.46 4.19
C SER A 16 -6.30 -11.13 3.41
N ALA A 17 -6.91 -11.10 2.22
CA ALA A 17 -6.99 -9.87 1.41
C ALA A 17 -7.82 -8.77 2.09
N GLU A 18 -8.88 -9.13 2.82
CA GLU A 18 -9.73 -8.19 3.56
C GLU A 18 -8.94 -7.50 4.69
N GLU A 19 -8.17 -8.27 5.46
CA GLU A 19 -7.27 -7.74 6.48
C GLU A 19 -6.21 -6.82 5.89
N LEU A 20 -5.64 -7.20 4.74
CA LEU A 20 -4.67 -6.38 4.01
C LEU A 20 -5.27 -5.03 3.61
N HIS A 21 -6.43 -5.05 2.95
CA HIS A 21 -7.09 -3.83 2.48
C HIS A 21 -7.51 -2.92 3.64
N SER A 22 -7.99 -3.49 4.74
CA SER A 22 -8.32 -2.73 5.96
C SER A 22 -7.08 -2.06 6.55
N LEU A 23 -5.96 -2.79 6.67
CA LEU A 23 -4.70 -2.25 7.17
C LEU A 23 -4.16 -1.13 6.28
N LEU A 24 -4.20 -1.31 4.95
CA LEU A 24 -3.75 -0.29 4.00
C LEU A 24 -4.59 0.98 4.09
N MET A 25 -5.91 0.82 4.18
CA MET A 25 -6.85 1.93 4.35
C MET A 25 -6.54 2.75 5.60
N ASP A 26 -6.37 2.09 6.74
CA ASP A 26 -6.08 2.77 8.01
C ASP A 26 -4.69 3.43 7.99
N SER A 27 -3.68 2.72 7.47
CA SER A 27 -2.28 3.18 7.50
C SER A 27 -2.02 4.36 6.54
N LEU A 28 -2.67 4.36 5.39
CA LEU A 28 -2.52 5.38 4.34
C LEU A 28 -3.68 6.40 4.34
N ASN A 29 -4.57 6.30 5.33
CA ASN A 29 -5.68 7.21 5.56
C ASN A 29 -6.60 7.35 4.34
N PHE A 30 -6.96 6.21 3.73
CA PHE A 30 -7.90 6.17 2.61
C PHE A 30 -9.32 6.57 3.05
N PRO A 31 -10.18 7.04 2.12
CA PRO A 31 -11.55 7.42 2.45
C PRO A 31 -12.38 6.26 3.01
N GLY A 32 -13.36 6.57 3.87
CA GLY A 32 -14.26 5.58 4.49
C GLY A 32 -15.12 4.76 3.52
N TRP A 33 -15.17 5.16 2.25
CA TRP A 33 -15.86 4.46 1.16
C TRP A 33 -14.91 3.63 0.29
N TYR A 34 -13.69 3.37 0.74
CA TYR A 34 -12.71 2.52 0.08
C TYR A 34 -13.28 1.11 -0.21
N GLY A 35 -13.25 0.70 -1.48
CA GLY A 35 -13.92 -0.54 -1.95
C GLY A 35 -13.22 -1.86 -1.65
N ALA A 36 -12.11 -1.85 -0.90
CA ALA A 36 -11.34 -3.03 -0.46
C ALA A 36 -11.00 -4.03 -1.60
N ASN A 37 -10.56 -3.49 -2.74
CA ASN A 37 -10.06 -4.25 -3.88
C ASN A 37 -8.90 -3.50 -4.57
N TRP A 38 -8.25 -4.14 -5.54
CA TRP A 38 -7.06 -3.57 -6.20
C TRP A 38 -7.35 -2.38 -7.12
N ASP A 39 -8.51 -2.34 -7.77
CA ASP A 39 -8.90 -1.16 -8.57
C ASP A 39 -9.12 0.05 -7.64
N ALA A 40 -9.81 -0.16 -6.52
CA ALA A 40 -9.99 0.88 -5.50
C ALA A 40 -8.65 1.29 -4.85
N PHE A 41 -7.71 0.35 -4.70
CA PHE A 41 -6.36 0.65 -4.22
C PHE A 41 -5.62 1.58 -5.17
N TRP A 42 -5.67 1.27 -6.47
CA TRP A 42 -5.07 2.09 -7.52
C TRP A 42 -5.64 3.51 -7.53
N ASP A 43 -6.97 3.65 -7.51
CA ASP A 43 -7.64 4.95 -7.44
C ASP A 43 -7.19 5.73 -6.20
N ALA A 44 -7.06 5.04 -5.05
CA ALA A 44 -6.68 5.66 -3.80
C ALA A 44 -5.28 6.27 -3.85
N ILE A 45 -4.27 5.47 -4.23
CA ILE A 45 -2.87 5.90 -4.22
C ILE A 45 -2.56 6.93 -5.30
N THR A 46 -3.32 6.96 -6.40
CA THR A 46 -3.09 7.88 -7.53
C THR A 46 -3.88 9.17 -7.47
N GLY A 47 -5.02 9.22 -6.75
CA GLY A 47 -5.91 10.37 -6.83
C GLY A 47 -6.68 10.74 -5.56
N LEU A 48 -6.73 9.88 -4.53
CA LEU A 48 -7.58 10.13 -3.35
C LEU A 48 -6.80 10.54 -2.12
N VAL A 49 -5.53 10.15 -2.01
CA VAL A 49 -4.67 10.51 -0.87
C VAL A 49 -3.33 11.07 -1.30
N GLU A 50 -2.72 11.89 -0.43
CA GLU A 50 -1.31 12.24 -0.56
C GLU A 50 -0.46 11.10 0.02
N MET A 51 0.16 10.31 -0.86
CA MET A 51 1.05 9.24 -0.45
C MET A 51 2.26 9.78 0.34
N PRO A 52 2.74 9.09 1.39
CA PRO A 52 3.92 9.51 2.14
C PRO A 52 5.18 9.47 1.27
N TYR A 53 6.29 10.07 1.72
CA TYR A 53 7.56 9.96 1.00
C TYR A 53 8.07 8.52 0.96
N THR A 54 7.98 7.80 2.08
CA THR A 54 8.38 6.39 2.16
C THR A 54 7.27 5.54 2.77
N VAL A 55 7.00 4.39 2.15
CA VAL A 55 6.21 3.31 2.73
C VAL A 55 7.14 2.14 3.00
N ARG A 56 7.15 1.64 4.24
CA ARG A 56 7.92 0.45 4.61
C ARG A 56 6.97 -0.66 5.02
N PHE A 57 7.00 -1.76 4.29
CA PHE A 57 6.27 -2.98 4.62
C PHE A 57 7.14 -3.90 5.47
N LEU A 58 6.75 -4.14 6.72
CA LEU A 58 7.45 -5.02 7.65
C LEU A 58 6.91 -6.45 7.54
N GLY A 59 7.81 -7.44 7.57
CA GLY A 59 7.44 -8.85 7.49
C GLY A 59 7.09 -9.29 6.07
N TRP A 60 7.60 -8.57 5.06
CA TRP A 60 7.25 -8.77 3.66
C TRP A 60 7.50 -10.21 3.19
N ALA A 61 8.64 -10.80 3.56
CA ALA A 61 8.97 -12.16 3.16
C ALA A 61 7.89 -13.16 3.61
N GLN A 62 7.51 -13.12 4.89
CA GLN A 62 6.48 -14.02 5.44
C GLN A 62 5.11 -13.77 4.81
N PHE A 63 4.74 -12.50 4.64
CA PHE A 63 3.50 -12.11 3.98
C PHE A 63 3.44 -12.62 2.53
N SER A 64 4.50 -12.42 1.75
CA SER A 64 4.57 -12.84 0.34
C SER A 64 4.50 -14.36 0.15
N HIS A 65 4.97 -15.13 1.14
CA HIS A 65 4.80 -16.59 1.13
C HIS A 65 3.38 -17.01 1.51
N ARG A 66 2.70 -16.25 2.38
CA ARG A 66 1.35 -16.55 2.85
C ARG A 66 0.28 -16.14 1.86
N LEU A 67 0.41 -14.96 1.27
CA LEU A 67 -0.52 -14.34 0.33
C LEU A 67 0.23 -13.89 -0.94
N PRO A 68 0.71 -14.85 -1.76
CA PRO A 68 1.58 -14.55 -2.89
C PRO A 68 0.88 -13.69 -3.96
N ARG A 69 -0.41 -13.91 -4.20
CA ARG A 69 -1.18 -13.14 -5.19
C ARG A 69 -1.29 -11.68 -4.76
N GLU A 70 -1.63 -11.45 -3.50
CA GLU A 70 -1.84 -10.12 -2.94
C GLU A 70 -0.51 -9.35 -2.84
N ALA A 71 0.59 -10.05 -2.53
CA ALA A 71 1.92 -9.45 -2.57
C ALA A 71 2.36 -9.02 -3.97
N VAL A 72 2.03 -9.81 -5.00
CA VAL A 72 2.29 -9.44 -6.40
C VAL A 72 1.48 -8.20 -6.77
N LEU A 73 0.17 -8.21 -6.54
CA LEU A 73 -0.71 -7.10 -6.93
C LEU A 73 -0.37 -5.80 -6.19
N LEU A 74 -0.07 -5.86 -4.90
CA LEU A 74 0.40 -4.70 -4.13
C LEU A 74 1.67 -4.10 -4.73
N LYS A 75 2.64 -4.96 -5.05
CA LYS A 75 3.91 -4.53 -5.61
C LYS A 75 3.74 -3.97 -7.02
N GLU A 76 2.88 -4.57 -7.85
CA GLU A 76 2.56 -4.11 -9.20
C GLU A 76 1.96 -2.70 -9.14
N CYS A 77 0.89 -2.48 -8.37
CA CYS A 77 0.28 -1.15 -8.24
C CYS A 77 1.28 -0.09 -7.78
N LEU A 78 2.12 -0.39 -6.78
CA LEU A 78 3.11 0.58 -6.30
C LEU A 78 4.22 0.86 -7.32
N THR A 79 4.65 -0.18 -8.06
CA THR A 79 5.66 -0.04 -9.11
C THR A 79 5.11 0.76 -10.29
N GLU A 80 3.85 0.50 -10.67
CA GLU A 80 3.16 1.23 -11.73
C GLU A 80 2.97 2.70 -11.36
N MET A 81 2.57 2.99 -10.12
CA MET A 81 2.48 4.37 -9.61
C MET A 81 3.84 5.09 -9.68
N GLN A 82 4.94 4.43 -9.35
CA GLN A 82 6.29 4.99 -9.48
C GLN A 82 6.65 5.31 -10.94
N GLY A 83 6.13 4.54 -11.90
CA GLY A 83 6.33 4.77 -13.32
C GLY A 83 5.46 5.92 -13.87
N GLU A 84 4.17 5.92 -13.57
CA GLU A 84 3.22 6.89 -14.13
C GLU A 84 3.20 8.23 -13.39
N TYR A 85 3.43 8.21 -12.07
CA TYR A 85 3.30 9.35 -11.18
C TYR A 85 4.52 9.52 -10.24
N PRO A 86 5.76 9.56 -10.76
CA PRO A 86 6.99 9.50 -9.94
C PRO A 86 7.10 10.62 -8.89
N GLN A 87 6.55 11.81 -9.17
CA GLN A 87 6.58 12.95 -8.25
C GLN A 87 5.64 12.79 -7.03
N PHE A 88 4.62 11.94 -7.15
CA PHE A 88 3.64 11.68 -6.10
C PHE A 88 3.85 10.31 -5.43
N ALA A 89 4.57 9.41 -6.11
CA ALA A 89 4.84 8.07 -5.60
C ALA A 89 5.71 8.09 -4.35
N SER A 90 5.50 7.09 -3.50
CA SER A 90 6.38 6.78 -2.38
C SER A 90 7.61 6.01 -2.86
N GLU A 91 8.73 6.20 -2.19
CA GLU A 91 9.74 5.16 -2.09
C GLU A 91 9.16 3.97 -1.32
N VAL A 92 9.37 2.75 -1.81
CA VAL A 92 8.81 1.55 -1.20
C VAL A 92 9.93 0.63 -0.72
N VAL A 93 9.90 0.31 0.57
CA VAL A 93 10.85 -0.59 1.22
C VAL A 93 10.13 -1.86 1.65
N TYR A 94 10.63 -3.01 1.20
CA TYR A 94 10.13 -4.32 1.56
C TYR A 94 11.11 -4.95 2.58
N ALA A 95 10.72 -4.97 3.87
CA ALA A 95 11.56 -5.39 4.99
C ALA A 95 11.09 -6.70 5.65
#